data_AF-Q8AW95-F1
#
_entry.id   AF-Q8AW95-F1
#
_cell.length_a   1.000
_cell.length_b   1.000
_cell.length_c   1.000
_cell.angle_alpha   90.00
_cell.angle_beta   90.00
_cell.angle_gamma   90.00
#
_symmetry.space_group_name_H-M   'P 1'
#
loop_
_entity.id
_entity.type
_entity.pdbx_description
1 polymer ?
#
loop_
_entity_poly.entity_id
_entity_poly.type
_entity_poly.pdbx_seq_one_letter_code
_entity_poly.pdbx_strand_id
1 'polypeptide(L)'
;QQRKTFTAWCNSHLRKAGTQIENIEEDFRNGLKLMLLLEVISGERLPKPDKGKMRFHKIANVNKALDFICSKGVKLVSIGAEEIVDGNVKMTLGMIWTIILRFAIQDISV
;
A
#
# COMPACT_ATOMS: atom_id res chain seq x y z
N GLN A 1 17.96 6.57 1.68
CA GLN A 1 17.78 6.34 0.23
C GLN A 1 16.45 5.67 -0.11
N GLN A 2 16.17 4.47 0.44
CA GLN A 2 14.95 3.69 0.15
C GLN A 2 13.64 4.48 0.28
N ARG A 3 13.43 5.22 1.39
CA ARG A 3 12.24 6.07 1.58
C ARG A 3 11.96 6.98 0.38
N LYS A 4 12.96 7.78 -0.04
CA LYS A 4 12.80 8.72 -1.16
C LYS A 4 12.44 7.99 -2.46
N THR A 5 13.13 6.89 -2.75
CA THR A 5 12.87 6.08 -3.95
C THR A 5 11.46 5.48 -3.94
N PHE A 6 11.03 4.91 -2.81
CA PHE A 6 9.70 4.30 -2.68
C PHE A 6 8.60 5.35 -2.73
N THR A 7 8.77 6.50 -2.05
CA THR A 7 7.86 7.64 -2.14
C THR A 7 7.72 8.12 -3.58
N ALA A 8 8.84 8.28 -4.31
CA ALA A 8 8.82 8.69 -5.71
C ALA A 8 8.10 7.67 -6.59
N TRP A 9 8.35 6.38 -6.38
CA TRP A 9 7.66 5.31 -7.11
C TRP A 9 6.15 5.36 -6.87
N CYS A 10 5.70 5.40 -5.61
CA CYS A 10 4.27 5.53 -5.27
C CYS A 10 3.64 6.77 -5.92
N ASN A 11 4.33 7.91 -5.88
CA ASN A 11 3.84 9.16 -6.48
C ASN A 11 3.78 9.14 -8.00
N SER A 12 4.60 8.31 -8.67
CA SER A 12 4.51 8.13 -10.13
C SER A 12 3.17 7.50 -10.56
N HIS A 13 2.51 6.77 -9.65
CA HIS A 13 1.19 6.19 -9.85
C HIS A 13 0.08 7.04 -9.24
N LEU A 14 0.20 7.46 -7.97
CA LEU A 14 -0.85 8.19 -7.27
C LEU A 14 -1.20 9.54 -7.91
N ARG A 15 -0.23 10.20 -8.55
CA ARG A 15 -0.49 11.47 -9.26
C ARG A 15 -1.46 11.30 -10.43
N LYS A 16 -1.49 10.11 -11.06
CA LYS A 16 -2.46 9.77 -12.11
C LYS A 16 -3.89 9.68 -11.55
N ALA A 17 -4.04 9.42 -10.25
CA ALA A 17 -5.30 9.42 -9.51
C ALA A 17 -5.55 10.74 -8.74
N GLY A 18 -4.78 11.81 -9.03
CA GLY A 18 -4.99 13.13 -8.44
C GLY A 18 -4.53 13.28 -6.99
N THR A 19 -3.66 12.42 -6.49
CA THR A 19 -3.13 12.52 -5.12
C THR A 19 -1.64 12.21 -5.04
N GLN A 20 -1.04 12.43 -3.87
CA GLN A 20 0.36 12.08 -3.60
C GLN A 20 0.59 11.83 -2.10
N ILE A 21 1.76 11.26 -1.79
CA ILE A 21 2.28 11.10 -0.45
C ILE A 21 3.56 11.92 -0.27
N GLU A 22 3.76 12.42 0.94
CA GLU A 22 4.98 13.13 1.36
C GLU A 22 5.79 12.25 2.30
N ASN A 23 5.10 11.63 3.27
CA ASN A 23 5.71 10.73 4.24
C ASN A 23 5.07 9.35 4.16
N ILE A 24 5.82 8.39 3.61
CA ILE A 24 5.37 7.02 3.38
C ILE A 24 4.91 6.29 4.65
N GLU A 25 5.46 6.65 5.81
CA GLU A 25 5.12 6.05 7.11
C GLU A 25 3.82 6.59 7.70
N GLU A 26 3.43 7.81 7.33
CA GLU A 26 2.26 8.49 7.88
C GLU A 26 1.08 8.42 6.92
N ASP A 27 1.34 8.66 5.64
CA ASP A 27 0.30 8.79 4.62
C ASP A 27 -0.42 7.48 4.29
N PHE A 28 0.20 6.33 4.57
CA PHE A 28 -0.43 5.01 4.36
C PHE A 28 -1.17 4.48 5.58
N ARG A 29 -1.04 5.10 6.76
CA ARG A 29 -1.58 4.58 8.02
C ARG A 29 -3.10 4.44 8.06
N ASN A 30 -3.82 5.19 7.23
CA ASN A 30 -5.29 5.10 7.16
C ASN A 30 -5.79 4.08 6.13
N GLY A 31 -4.89 3.47 5.36
CA GLY A 31 -5.18 2.48 4.32
C GLY A 31 -5.72 3.05 3.00
N LEU A 32 -6.23 4.29 2.96
CA LEU A 32 -6.95 4.81 1.78
C LEU A 32 -6.02 5.01 0.58
N LYS A 33 -4.88 5.70 0.79
CA LYS A 33 -3.89 5.91 -0.29
C LYS A 33 -3.22 4.60 -0.69
N LEU A 34 -3.10 3.64 0.23
CA LEU A 34 -2.55 2.31 -0.04
C LEU A 34 -3.49 1.51 -0.94
N MET A 35 -4.78 1.47 -0.61
CA MET A 35 -5.80 0.83 -1.45
C MET A 35 -5.84 1.47 -2.84
N LEU A 36 -5.85 2.80 -2.93
CA LEU A 36 -5.85 3.51 -4.21
C LEU A 36 -4.60 3.20 -5.03
N LEU A 37 -3.42 3.14 -4.40
CA LEU A 37 -2.18 2.75 -5.07
C LEU A 37 -2.33 1.35 -5.70
N LEU A 38 -2.85 0.38 -4.95
CA LEU A 38 -3.09 -0.99 -5.43
C LEU A 38 -4.08 -1.02 -6.61
N GLU A 39 -5.17 -0.25 -6.54
CA GLU A 39 -6.11 -0.14 -7.66
C GLU A 39 -5.44 0.42 -8.92
N VAL A 40 -4.63 1.47 -8.77
CA VAL A 40 -3.96 2.13 -9.91
C VAL A 40 -2.92 1.23 -10.56
N ILE A 41 -2.13 0.49 -9.78
CA ILE A 41 -1.06 -0.36 -10.34
C ILE A 41 -1.60 -1.69 -10.90
N SER A 42 -2.71 -2.20 -10.37
CA SER A 42 -3.31 -3.47 -10.84
C SER A 42 -4.37 -3.29 -11.91
N GLY A 43 -4.99 -2.10 -12.01
CA GLY A 43 -6.17 -1.87 -12.83
C GLY A 43 -7.46 -2.50 -12.29
N GLU A 44 -7.42 -3.08 -11.09
CA GLU A 44 -8.55 -3.76 -10.46
C GLU A 44 -9.13 -2.93 -9.30
N ARG A 45 -10.43 -3.10 -9.03
CA ARG A 45 -11.10 -2.42 -7.91
C ARG A 45 -11.01 -3.23 -6.62
N LEU A 46 -10.69 -2.55 -5.53
CA LEU A 46 -10.73 -3.12 -4.18
C LEU A 46 -12.14 -2.95 -3.58
N PRO A 47 -12.49 -3.72 -2.52
CA PRO A 47 -13.71 -3.49 -1.76
C PRO A 47 -13.81 -2.04 -1.26
N LYS A 48 -15.03 -1.53 -1.12
CA LYS A 48 -15.25 -0.15 -0.67
C LYS A 48 -14.55 0.10 0.68
N PRO A 49 -13.83 1.23 0.82
CA PRO A 49 -13.15 1.56 2.08
C PRO A 49 -14.15 1.85 3.19
N ASP A 50 -13.78 1.48 4.42
CA ASP A 50 -14.47 1.90 5.63
C ASP A 50 -14.30 3.40 5.83
N LYS A 51 -15.41 4.06 6.15
CA LYS A 51 -15.45 5.50 6.41
C LYS A 51 -15.30 5.73 7.91
N GLY A 52 -14.39 6.63 8.27
CA GLY A 52 -14.25 7.08 9.65
C GLY A 52 -12.80 7.34 10.03
N LYS A 53 -12.60 7.91 11.21
CA LYS A 53 -11.26 8.33 11.69
C LYS A 53 -10.70 7.44 12.81
N MET A 54 -11.54 6.60 13.42
CA MET A 54 -11.13 5.67 14.49
C MET A 54 -10.13 4.62 14.00
N ARG A 55 -9.27 4.13 14.91
CA ARG A 55 -8.19 3.18 14.59
C ARG A 55 -8.69 1.91 13.90
N PHE A 56 -9.83 1.36 14.32
CA PHE A 56 -10.35 0.13 13.70
C PHE A 56 -10.76 0.33 12.23
N HIS A 57 -11.23 1.53 11.82
CA HIS A 57 -11.49 1.80 10.40
C HIS A 57 -10.20 1.79 9.58
N LYS A 58 -9.12 2.34 10.14
CA LYS A 58 -7.80 2.32 9.50
C LYS A 58 -7.29 0.88 9.34
N ILE A 59 -7.41 0.07 10.39
CA ILE A 59 -7.06 -1.35 10.37
C ILE A 59 -7.87 -2.09 9.31
N ALA A 60 -9.18 -1.88 9.25
CA ALA A 60 -10.03 -2.52 8.25
C ALA A 60 -9.64 -2.15 6.82
N ASN A 61 -9.32 -0.89 6.55
CA ASN A 61 -8.82 -0.44 5.24
C ASN A 61 -7.46 -1.03 4.88
N VAL A 62 -6.53 -1.08 5.84
CA VAL A 62 -5.23 -1.72 5.60
C VAL A 62 -5.39 -3.22 5.36
N ASN A 63 -6.23 -3.93 6.14
CA ASN A 63 -6.50 -5.34 5.92
C ASN A 63 -7.04 -5.61 4.51
N LYS A 64 -7.98 -4.81 4.01
CA LYS A 64 -8.46 -4.92 2.62
C LYS A 64 -7.31 -4.81 1.60
N ALA A 65 -6.34 -3.93 1.83
CA ALA A 65 -5.16 -3.81 1.00
C ALA A 65 -4.23 -5.03 1.11
N LEU A 66 -3.96 -5.51 2.33
CA LEU A 66 -3.11 -6.68 2.56
C LEU A 66 -3.73 -7.96 1.97
N ASP A 67 -5.04 -8.15 2.13
CA ASP A 67 -5.79 -9.27 1.55
C ASP A 67 -5.71 -9.24 0.02
N PHE A 68 -5.84 -8.06 -0.59
CA PHE A 68 -5.67 -7.90 -2.02
C PHE A 68 -4.26 -8.29 -2.47
N ILE A 69 -3.21 -7.84 -1.76
CA ILE A 69 -1.83 -8.22 -2.05
C ILE A 69 -1.65 -9.74 -1.97
N CYS A 70 -2.15 -10.37 -0.90
CA CYS A 70 -2.12 -11.82 -0.73
C CYS A 70 -2.83 -12.56 -1.87
N SER A 71 -3.97 -12.05 -2.34
CA SER A 71 -4.72 -12.62 -3.47
C SER A 71 -3.93 -12.64 -4.78
N LYS A 72 -2.91 -11.79 -4.92
CA LYS A 72 -2.00 -11.76 -6.08
C LYS A 72 -0.80 -12.71 -5.95
N GLY A 73 -0.84 -13.63 -4.99
CA GLY A 73 0.20 -14.65 -4.77
C GLY A 73 1.40 -14.16 -3.95
N VAL A 74 1.27 -13.02 -3.27
CA VAL A 74 2.32 -12.45 -2.43
C VAL A 74 2.20 -12.97 -1.00
N LYS A 75 3.32 -13.43 -0.42
CA LYS A 75 3.38 -13.82 0.99
C LYS A 75 3.88 -12.66 1.85
N LEU A 76 2.99 -12.05 2.63
CA LEU A 76 3.30 -10.98 3.58
C LEU A 76 3.72 -11.57 4.94
N VAL A 77 4.90 -12.19 5.00
CA VAL A 77 5.41 -12.77 6.24
C VAL A 77 5.73 -11.64 7.24
N SER A 78 5.12 -11.69 8.41
CA SER A 78 5.34 -10.75 9.52
C SER A 78 4.88 -9.30 9.28
N ILE A 79 4.02 -9.05 8.28
CA ILE A 79 3.43 -7.71 8.03
C ILE A 79 1.94 -7.77 8.36
N GLY A 80 1.55 -7.19 9.49
CA GLY A 80 0.15 -7.02 9.91
C GLY A 80 -0.36 -5.60 9.69
N ALA A 81 -1.69 -5.43 9.69
CA ALA A 81 -2.30 -4.11 9.50
C ALA A 81 -1.99 -3.15 10.66
N GLU A 82 -1.87 -3.66 11.88
CA GLU A 82 -1.52 -2.89 13.08
C GLU A 82 -0.19 -2.18 12.90
N GLU A 83 0.82 -2.87 12.39
CA GLU A 83 2.16 -2.31 12.17
C GLU A 83 2.13 -1.13 11.18
N ILE A 84 1.30 -1.22 10.13
CA ILE A 84 1.13 -0.13 9.16
C ILE A 84 0.34 1.03 9.77
N VAL A 85 -0.74 0.75 10.50
CA VAL A 85 -1.58 1.77 11.14
C VAL A 85 -0.82 2.50 12.25
N ASP A 86 0.09 1.83 12.94
CA ASP A 86 0.89 2.40 14.03
C ASP A 86 2.17 3.09 13.51
N GLY A 87 2.47 2.98 12.21
CA GLY A 87 3.57 3.71 11.56
C GLY A 87 4.93 3.01 11.68
N ASN A 88 4.94 1.67 11.81
CA ASN A 88 6.19 0.91 11.84
C ASN A 88 6.91 1.05 10.50
N VAL A 89 8.02 1.80 10.53
CA VAL A 89 8.85 2.10 9.37
C VAL A 89 9.31 0.85 8.63
N LYS A 90 9.82 -0.14 9.38
CA LYS A 90 10.41 -1.34 8.79
C LYS A 90 9.34 -2.15 8.06
N MET A 91 8.17 -2.30 8.68
CA MET A 91 7.06 -3.04 8.08
C MET A 91 6.44 -2.29 6.91
N THR A 92 6.30 -0.97 7.00
CA THR A 92 5.79 -0.13 5.91
C THR A 92 6.71 -0.20 4.69
N LEU A 93 8.03 -0.02 4.87
CA LEU A 93 8.98 -0.12 3.76
C LEU A 93 9.07 -1.54 3.20
N GLY A 94 8.98 -2.57 4.06
CA GLY A 94 8.93 -3.97 3.63
C GLY A 94 7.70 -4.26 2.75
N MET A 95 6.53 -3.80 3.17
CA MET A 95 5.29 -3.93 2.40
C MET A 95 5.40 -3.26 1.03
N ILE A 96 5.86 -2.00 0.99
CA ILE A 96 5.98 -1.26 -0.27
C ILE A 96 7.02 -1.90 -1.19
N TRP A 97 8.13 -2.40 -0.65
CA TRP A 97 9.10 -3.16 -1.42
C TRP A 97 8.48 -4.40 -2.07
N THR A 98 7.71 -5.17 -1.31
CA THR A 98 7.02 -6.36 -1.85
C THR A 98 6.02 -6.00 -2.94
N ILE A 99 5.28 -4.90 -2.79
CA ILE A 99 4.36 -4.38 -3.82
C ILE A 99 5.15 -4.01 -5.09
N ILE A 100 6.24 -3.27 -4.96
CA ILE A 100 7.09 -2.89 -6.11
C ILE A 100 7.59 -4.13 -6.84
N LEU A 101 8.13 -5.12 -6.11
CA LEU A 101 8.60 -6.37 -6.70
C LEU A 101 7.50 -7.09 -7.48
N ARG A 102 6.28 -7.15 -6.94
CA ARG A 102 5.17 -7.87 -7.56
C ARG A 102 4.63 -7.16 -8.81
N PHE A 103 4.41 -5.85 -8.75
CA PHE A 103 3.65 -5.13 -9.77
C PHE A 103 4.50 -4.30 -10.74
N ALA A 104 5.76 -4.00 -10.42
CA ALA A 104 6.64 -3.27 -11.34
C ALA A 104 7.59 -4.20 -12.12
N ILE A 105 7.96 -5.35 -11.54
CA ILE A 105 9.00 -6.22 -12.10
C ILE A 105 8.42 -7.50 -12.69
N GLN A 106 7.41 -8.12 -12.05
CA GLN A 106 6.88 -9.39 -12.56
C GLN A 106 5.95 -9.24 -13.77
N ASP A 107 5.37 -8.06 -14.03
CA ASP A 107 4.68 -7.80 -15.31
C ASP A 107 5.67 -7.65 -16.50
N ILE A 108 6.99 -7.67 -16.24
CA ILE A 108 8.05 -7.71 -17.27
C ILE A 108 8.36 -9.17 -17.68
N SER A 109 7.66 -10.18 -17.16
CA SER A 109 7.78 -11.55 -17.69
C SER A 109 7.14 -11.61 -19.09
N VAL A 110 8.01 -11.60 -20.09
CA VAL A 110 7.76 -11.89 -21.52
C VAL A 110 6.99 -13.19 -21.71
#